data_AF-A0A6D0F5S0-F1
#
_entry.id   AF-A0A6D0F5S0-F1
#
_cell.length_a   1.000
_cell.length_b   1.000
_cell.length_c   1.000
_cell.angle_alpha   90.00
_cell.angle_beta   90.00
_cell.angle_gamma   90.00
#
_symmetry.space_group_name_H-M   'P 1'
#
loop_
_entity.id
_entity.type
_entity.pdbx_description
1 polymer ?
#
loop_
_entity_poly.entity_id
_entity_poly.type
_entity_poly.pdbx_seq_one_letter_code
_entity_poly.pdbx_strand_id
1 'polypeptide(L)'
;MNEHHQPFEEIKLINANGAEQWSARQLGKLLGYSEYRHFIPVLTRAKEACENSGHTIDDHFEEILDMVKIGSNAKRALKDIVLSRYACYLVVQNGDPAKPVIAAGQTYFAIQTRRQELADDEAF
;
A
#
# COMPACT_ATOMS: atom_id res chain seq x y z
N MET A 1 1.38 -4.58 -24.63
CA MET A 1 0.29 -3.76 -24.07
C MET A 1 0.27 -4.13 -22.59
N ASN A 2 1.24 -3.63 -21.83
CA ASN A 2 1.53 -4.22 -20.52
C ASN A 2 0.56 -3.58 -19.53
N GLU A 3 -0.36 -4.39 -19.02
CA GLU A 3 -1.23 -4.03 -17.91
C GLU A 3 -0.35 -3.43 -16.81
N HIS A 4 -0.52 -2.14 -16.53
CA HIS A 4 0.09 -1.48 -15.39
C HIS A 4 -0.61 -1.95 -14.12
N HIS A 5 -0.51 -3.24 -13.81
CA HIS A 5 -0.90 -3.77 -12.52
C HIS A 5 0.00 -3.10 -11.48
N GLN A 6 -0.61 -2.44 -10.50
CA GLN A 6 0.13 -1.90 -9.39
C GLN A 6 0.90 -3.04 -8.72
N PRO A 7 2.19 -2.85 -8.36
CA PRO A 7 3.02 -3.94 -7.82
C PRO A 7 2.35 -4.67 -6.66
N PHE A 8 1.54 -3.97 -5.86
CA PHE A 8 0.91 -4.53 -4.67
C PHE A 8 -0.26 -5.47 -4.98
N GLU A 9 -0.83 -5.47 -6.19
CA GLU A 9 -1.88 -6.44 -6.54
C GLU A 9 -1.41 -7.89 -6.42
N GLU A 10 -0.12 -8.13 -6.66
CA GLU A 10 0.48 -9.47 -6.60
C GLU A 10 0.44 -10.09 -5.18
N ILE A 11 0.40 -9.24 -4.16
CA ILE A 11 0.38 -9.64 -2.74
C ILE A 11 -0.99 -9.39 -2.10
N LYS A 12 -2.03 -9.17 -2.91
CA LYS A 12 -3.39 -8.98 -2.42
C LYS A 12 -3.89 -10.22 -1.68
N LEU A 13 -4.48 -9.99 -0.52
CA LEU A 13 -5.21 -11.00 0.23
C LEU A 13 -6.68 -10.61 0.31
N ILE A 14 -7.55 -11.61 0.43
CA ILE A 14 -8.97 -11.42 0.71
C ILE A 14 -9.22 -11.89 2.14
N ASN A 15 -9.81 -11.04 2.98
CA ASN A 15 -10.15 -11.40 4.35
C ASN A 15 -11.43 -12.24 4.41
N ALA A 16 -11.79 -12.70 5.62
CA ALA A 16 -12.97 -13.55 5.83
C ALA A 16 -14.29 -12.89 5.41
N ASN A 17 -14.34 -11.55 5.34
CA ASN A 17 -15.50 -10.78 4.94
C ASN A 17 -15.53 -10.46 3.44
N GLY A 18 -14.57 -10.99 2.66
CA GLY A 18 -14.46 -10.73 1.23
C GLY A 18 -13.80 -9.40 0.87
N ALA A 19 -13.30 -8.64 1.85
CA ALA A 19 -12.62 -7.38 1.60
C ALA A 19 -11.13 -7.59 1.29
N GLU A 20 -10.59 -6.74 0.43
CA GLU A 20 -9.19 -6.77 0.03
C GLU A 20 -8.29 -6.17 1.11
N GLN A 21 -7.15 -6.81 1.36
CA GLN A 21 -6.20 -6.40 2.38
C GLN A 21 -4.75 -6.72 2.01
N TRP A 22 -3.82 -5.97 2.61
CA TRP A 22 -2.38 -6.10 2.38
C TRP A 22 -1.59 -6.00 3.69
N SER A 23 -0.48 -6.74 3.80
CA SER A 23 0.50 -6.54 4.87
C SER A 23 1.44 -5.38 4.53
N ALA A 24 1.57 -4.42 5.44
CA ALA A 24 2.53 -3.33 5.31
C ALA A 24 3.98 -3.83 5.22
N ARG A 25 4.32 -4.91 5.93
CA ARG A 25 5.65 -5.54 5.82
C ARG A 25 5.91 -6.14 4.45
N GLN A 26 4.95 -6.86 3.88
CA GLN A 26 5.08 -7.40 2.53
C GLN A 26 5.16 -6.29 1.49
N LEU A 27 4.31 -5.27 1.62
CA LEU A 27 4.30 -4.11 0.76
C LEU A 27 5.64 -3.36 0.80
N GLY A 28 6.20 -3.11 1.99
CA GLY A 28 7.50 -2.44 2.11
C GLY A 28 8.61 -3.19 1.37
N LYS A 29 8.65 -4.53 1.47
CA LYS A 29 9.63 -5.34 0.72
C LYS A 29 9.45 -5.22 -0.79
N LEU A 30 8.20 -5.34 -1.25
CA LEU A 30 7.85 -5.22 -2.66
C LEU A 30 8.22 -3.85 -3.24
N LEU A 31 8.05 -2.79 -2.44
CA LEU A 31 8.43 -1.41 -2.81
C LEU A 31 9.94 -1.14 -2.67
N GLY A 32 10.75 -2.14 -2.34
CA GLY A 32 12.21 -2.03 -2.28
C GLY A 32 12.77 -1.45 -0.99
N TYR A 33 12.05 -1.55 0.13
CA TYR A 33 12.57 -1.26 1.46
C TYR A 33 13.17 -2.54 2.07
N SER A 34 14.50 -2.54 2.25
CA SER A 34 15.26 -3.67 2.79
C SER A 34 14.88 -4.01 4.23
N GLU A 35 14.53 -3.00 5.02
CA GLU A 35 14.16 -3.13 6.42
C GLU A 35 12.88 -2.36 6.72
N TYR A 36 12.00 -2.97 7.52
CA TYR A 36 10.71 -2.37 7.87
C TYR A 36 10.86 -1.00 8.56
N ARG A 37 11.92 -0.79 9.36
CA ARG A 37 12.19 0.51 10.01
C ARG A 37 12.34 1.66 9.02
N HIS A 38 12.87 1.40 7.81
CA HIS A 38 13.00 2.42 6.76
C HIS A 38 11.68 2.68 6.04
N PHE A 39 10.70 1.80 6.21
CA PHE A 39 9.37 1.94 5.64
C PHE A 39 8.39 2.65 6.60
N ILE A 40 8.64 2.61 7.92
CA ILE A 40 7.82 3.31 8.92
C ILE A 40 7.59 4.79 8.57
N PRO A 41 8.60 5.60 8.18
CA PRO A 41 8.37 7.00 7.82
C PRO A 41 7.44 7.22 6.62
N VAL A 42 7.34 6.23 5.71
CA VAL A 42 6.38 6.25 4.59
C VAL A 42 4.97 5.98 5.11
N LEU A 43 4.81 4.98 5.97
CA LEU A 43 3.54 4.67 6.61
C LEU A 43 3.03 5.85 7.44
N THR A 44 3.90 6.53 8.19
CA THR A 44 3.53 7.73 8.96
C THR A 44 2.99 8.83 8.05
N ARG A 45 3.70 9.19 6.98
CA ARG A 45 3.21 10.20 6.02
C ARG A 45 1.92 9.78 5.32
N ALA A 46 1.76 8.50 5.01
CA ALA A 46 0.53 7.97 4.42
C ALA A 46 -0.66 8.04 5.39
N LYS A 47 -0.46 7.77 6.69
CA LYS A 47 -1.47 7.96 7.74
C LYS A 47 -1.84 9.43 7.89
N GLU A 48 -0.87 10.34 7.91
CA GLU A 48 -1.11 11.80 7.93
C GLU A 48 -1.91 12.25 6.70
N ALA A 49 -1.58 11.77 5.50
CA ALA A 49 -2.33 12.08 4.28
C ALA A 49 -3.79 11.56 4.35
N CYS A 50 -3.99 10.37 4.91
CA CYS A 50 -5.31 9.78 5.13
C CYS A 50 -6.18 10.65 6.05
N GLU A 51 -5.63 11.01 7.22
CA GLU A 51 -6.31 11.88 8.20
C GLU A 51 -6.61 13.26 7.62
N ASN A 52 -5.63 13.90 6.97
CA ASN A 52 -5.80 15.21 6.33
C ASN A 52 -6.80 15.20 5.16
N SER A 53 -7.07 14.02 4.59
CA SER A 53 -8.10 13.83 3.55
C SER A 53 -9.49 13.55 4.15
N GLY A 54 -9.64 13.59 5.48
CA GLY A 54 -10.91 13.37 6.18
C GLY A 54 -11.29 11.91 6.39
N HIS A 55 -10.35 10.97 6.18
CA HIS A 55 -10.57 9.55 6.42
C HIS A 55 -10.07 9.14 7.81
N THR A 56 -10.79 8.21 8.47
CA THR A 56 -10.34 7.59 9.71
C THR A 56 -9.13 6.69 9.44
N ILE A 57 -8.02 6.89 10.14
CA ILE A 57 -6.81 6.07 9.96
C ILE A 57 -7.10 4.58 10.20
N ASP A 58 -7.87 4.25 11.24
CA ASP A 58 -8.11 2.87 11.65
C ASP A 58 -8.95 2.06 10.63
N ASP A 59 -9.73 2.73 9.78
CA ASP A 59 -10.48 2.08 8.68
C ASP A 59 -9.53 1.60 7.55
N HIS A 60 -8.30 2.12 7.54
CA HIS A 60 -7.36 1.94 6.42
C HIS A 60 -5.99 1.36 6.84
N PHE A 61 -5.59 1.54 8.09
CA PHE A 61 -4.28 1.15 8.65
C PHE A 61 -4.47 0.46 10.01
N GLU A 62 -4.95 -0.79 10.01
CA GLU A 62 -5.23 -1.56 11.22
C GLU A 62 -3.94 -2.19 11.78
N GLU A 63 -3.57 -1.87 13.03
CA GLU A 63 -2.42 -2.49 13.69
C GLU A 63 -2.76 -3.89 14.20
N ILE A 64 -1.98 -4.89 13.77
CA ILE A 64 -2.19 -6.29 14.15
C ILE A 64 -0.92 -6.93 14.72
N LEU A 65 -1.10 -8.06 15.40
CA LEU A 65 -0.02 -8.98 15.74
C LEU A 65 -0.10 -10.19 14.81
N ASP A 66 0.77 -10.22 13.81
CA ASP A 66 0.85 -11.36 12.90
C ASP A 66 1.80 -12.43 13.43
N MET A 67 1.44 -13.70 13.23
CA MET A 67 2.19 -14.87 13.69
C MET A 67 3.09 -15.39 12.57
N VAL A 68 4.31 -14.87 12.51
CA VAL A 68 5.30 -15.28 11.51
C VAL A 68 6.11 -16.49 11.99
N LYS A 69 6.36 -17.43 11.07
CA LYS A 69 7.30 -18.53 11.31
C LYS A 69 8.72 -17.97 11.38
N ILE A 70 9.40 -18.27 12.48
CA ILE A 70 10.84 -18.09 12.62
C ILE A 70 11.51 -19.46 12.48
N GLY A 71 12.82 -19.47 12.16
CA GLY A 71 13.58 -20.73 12.03
C GLY A 71 13.32 -21.68 13.19
N SER A 72 13.33 -22.99 12.90
CA SER A 72 13.05 -24.07 13.86
C SER A 72 11.57 -24.27 14.23
N ASN A 73 10.62 -24.03 13.31
CA ASN A 73 9.17 -24.19 13.50
C ASN A 73 8.52 -23.34 14.60
N ALA A 74 9.27 -22.48 15.28
CA ALA A 74 8.72 -21.55 16.25
C ALA A 74 7.94 -20.42 15.54
N LYS A 75 6.87 -19.94 16.17
CA LYS A 75 6.12 -18.77 15.71
C LYS A 75 6.38 -17.60 16.66
N ARG A 76 6.54 -16.40 16.12
CA ARG A 76 6.66 -15.17 16.90
C ARG A 76 5.60 -14.17 16.47
N ALA A 77 4.92 -13.57 17.45
CA ALA A 77 4.06 -12.44 17.20
C ALA A 77 4.91 -11.22 16.81
N LEU A 78 4.64 -10.66 15.63
CA LEU A 78 5.30 -9.50 15.10
C LEU A 78 4.24 -8.44 14.79
N LYS A 79 4.47 -7.21 15.24
CA LYS A 79 3.59 -6.09 14.89
C LYS A 79 3.61 -5.88 13.38
N ASP A 80 2.44 -5.81 12.76
CA ASP A 80 2.25 -5.43 11.36
C ASP A 80 1.06 -4.47 11.25
N ILE A 81 0.87 -3.91 10.06
CA ILE A 81 -0.29 -3.08 9.73
C ILE A 81 -0.99 -3.72 8.54
N VAL A 82 -2.29 -3.99 8.71
CA VAL A 82 -3.17 -4.34 7.60
C VAL A 82 -3.58 -3.06 6.90
N LEU A 83 -3.36 -3.04 5.60
CA LEU A 83 -3.66 -1.90 4.73
C LEU A 83 -4.88 -2.22 3.88
N SER A 84 -5.78 -1.25 3.78
CA SER A 84 -6.78 -1.22 2.71
C SER A 84 -6.13 -0.91 1.35
N ARG A 85 -6.90 -1.08 0.27
CA ARG A 85 -6.50 -0.63 -1.08
C ARG A 85 -6.16 0.86 -1.11
N TYR A 86 -6.99 1.68 -0.47
CA TYR A 86 -6.76 3.12 -0.38
C TYR A 86 -5.46 3.45 0.34
N ALA A 87 -5.18 2.79 1.47
CA ALA A 87 -3.90 2.95 2.18
C ALA A 87 -2.70 2.55 1.32
N CYS A 88 -2.81 1.49 0.51
CA CYS A 88 -1.76 1.08 -0.42
C CYS A 88 -1.45 2.18 -1.45
N TYR A 89 -2.47 2.87 -1.96
CA TYR A 89 -2.26 4.02 -2.86
C TYR A 89 -1.54 5.18 -2.15
N LEU A 90 -1.98 5.55 -0.95
CA LEU A 90 -1.34 6.62 -0.17
C LEU A 90 0.12 6.29 0.16
N VAL A 91 0.42 5.03 0.46
CA VAL A 91 1.79 4.55 0.69
C VAL A 91 2.67 4.73 -0.54
N VAL A 92 2.17 4.38 -1.73
CA VAL A 92 2.92 4.57 -2.98
C VAL A 92 3.12 6.07 -3.27
N GLN A 93 2.08 6.88 -3.10
CA GLN A 93 2.15 8.34 -3.31
C GLN A 93 3.18 9.01 -2.39
N ASN A 94 3.26 8.56 -1.13
CA ASN A 94 4.19 9.09 -0.12
C ASN A 94 5.54 8.35 -0.07
N GLY A 95 5.79 7.41 -0.98
CA GLY A 95 7.04 6.65 -1.04
C GLY A 95 8.26 7.50 -1.43
N ASP A 96 9.44 6.88 -1.39
CA ASP A 96 10.68 7.50 -1.86
C ASP A 96 10.77 7.42 -3.40
N PRO A 97 10.70 8.54 -4.13
CA PRO A 97 10.73 8.54 -5.60
C PRO A 97 12.08 8.10 -6.17
N ALA A 98 13.15 8.04 -5.37
CA ALA A 98 14.43 7.47 -5.81
C ALA A 98 14.34 5.94 -6.04
N LYS A 99 13.29 5.28 -5.55
CA LYS A 99 13.01 3.86 -5.81
C LYS A 99 12.19 3.72 -7.11
N PRO A 100 12.70 3.00 -8.14
CA PRO A 100 12.00 2.89 -9.43
C PRO A 100 10.56 2.34 -9.35
N VAL A 101 10.29 1.43 -8.40
CA VAL A 101 8.95 0.86 -8.18
C VAL A 101 7.97 1.93 -7.69
N ILE A 102 8.40 2.84 -6.82
CA ILE A 102 7.59 3.97 -6.36
C ILE A 102 7.35 4.95 -7.50
N ALA A 103 8.41 5.35 -8.22
CA ALA A 103 8.29 6.27 -9.35
C ALA A 103 7.34 5.74 -10.44
N ALA A 104 7.38 4.44 -10.73
CA ALA A 104 6.45 3.79 -11.64
C ALA A 104 5.00 3.85 -11.13
N GLY A 105 4.77 3.63 -9.83
CA GLY A 105 3.45 3.79 -9.21
C GLY A 105 2.93 5.24 -9.27
N GLN A 106 3.78 6.22 -9.00
CA GLN A 106 3.44 7.64 -9.14
C GLN A 106 3.10 8.02 -10.59
N THR A 107 3.87 7.51 -11.55
CA THR A 107 3.59 7.69 -12.99
C THR A 107 2.25 7.08 -13.37
N TYR A 108 1.93 5.89 -12.84
CA TYR A 108 0.64 5.28 -13.04
C TYR A 108 -0.50 6.18 -12.54
N PHE A 109 -0.40 6.77 -11.35
CA PHE A 109 -1.44 7.67 -10.86
C PHE A 109 -1.61 8.89 -11.77
N ALA A 110 -0.52 9.53 -12.21
CA ALA A 110 -0.61 10.66 -13.13
C ALA A 110 -1.33 10.29 -14.43
N ILE A 111 -1.06 9.10 -14.98
CA ILE A 111 -1.72 8.60 -16.19
C ILE A 111 -3.18 8.26 -15.92
N GLN A 112 -3.49 7.55 -14.83
CA GLN A 112 -4.87 7.15 -14.53
C GLN A 112 -5.77 8.34 -14.23
N THR A 113 -5.29 9.33 -13.48
CA THR A 113 -6.01 10.58 -13.25
C THR A 113 -6.37 11.24 -14.57
N ARG A 114 -5.39 11.37 -15.50
CA ARG A 114 -5.66 11.98 -16.80
C ARG A 114 -6.65 11.17 -17.65
N ARG A 115 -6.59 9.84 -17.57
CA ARG A 115 -7.55 8.97 -18.27
C ARG A 115 -8.96 9.14 -17.71
N GLN A 116 -9.11 9.29 -16.40
CA GLN A 116 -10.42 9.51 -15.77
C GLN A 116 -10.97 10.89 -16.11
N GLU A 117 -10.17 11.95 -16.03
CA GLU A 117 -10.57 13.30 -16.44
C GLU A 117 -11.12 13.34 -17.88
N LEU A 118 -10.41 12.69 -18.81
CA LEU A 118 -10.86 12.60 -20.21
C LEU A 118 -12.16 11.81 -20.38
N ALA A 119 -12.30 10.70 -19.65
CA ALA A 119 -13.51 9.89 -19.70
C ALA A 119 -14.72 10.63 -19.11
N ASP A 120 -14.51 11.42 -18.06
CA ASP A 120 -15.55 12.28 -17.48
C ASP A 120 -15.92 13.41 -18.44
N ASP A 121 -14.95 14.05 -19.11
CA ASP A 121 -15.18 15.09 -20.11
C ASP A 121 -15.99 14.58 -21.32
N GLU A 122 -15.74 13.34 -21.78
CA GLU A 122 -16.49 12.70 -22.88
C GLU A 122 -17.93 12.30 -22.50
N ALA A 123 -18.23 12.20 -21.20
CA ALA A 123 -19.55 11.82 -20.70
C ALA A 123 -20.52 13.02 -20.55
N PHE A 124 -20.06 14.25 -20.82
CA PHE A 124 -20.85 15.48 -20.83
C PHE A 124 -21.05 16.04 -22.25
#